data_AF-A0A7Z0SBE0-F1
#
_entry.id   AF-A0A7Z0SBE0-F1
#
_cell.length_a   1.000
_cell.length_b   1.000
_cell.length_c   1.000
_cell.angle_alpha   90.00
_cell.angle_beta   90.00
_cell.angle_gamma   90.00
#
_symmetry.space_group_name_H-M   'P 1'
#
loop_
_entity.id
_entity.type
_entity.pdbx_description
1 polymer ?
#
loop_
_entity_poly.entity_id
_entity_poly.type
_entity_poly.pdbx_seq_one_letter_code
_entity_poly.pdbx_strand_id
1 'polypeptide(L)' 'MIGLPAGTRVWLAAGVTDMRRGFDGLAAIVQSTLT' A
#
# COMPACT_ATOMS: atom_id res chain seq x y z
N MET A 1 -6.07 -4.81 -21.80
CA MET A 1 -5.44 -4.16 -20.62
C MET A 1 -6.55 -3.55 -19.78
N ILE A 2 -6.59 -3.79 -18.48
CA ILE A 2 -7.54 -3.12 -17.57
C ILE A 2 -6.90 -1.79 -17.16
N GLY A 3 -7.56 -0.67 -17.49
CA GLY A 3 -7.08 0.67 -17.14
C GLY A 3 -7.40 1.03 -15.69
N LEU A 4 -6.50 1.74 -15.04
CA LEU A 4 -6.73 2.30 -13.70
C LEU A 4 -7.63 3.53 -13.79
N PRO A 5 -8.65 3.68 -12.91
CA PRO A 5 -9.48 4.89 -12.87
C PRO A 5 -8.65 6.15 -12.60
N ALA A 6 -9.16 7.30 -13.08
CA ALA A 6 -8.57 8.61 -12.78
C ALA A 6 -8.50 8.84 -11.26
N GLY A 7 -7.37 9.37 -10.79
CA GLY A 7 -7.13 9.59 -9.36
C GLY A 7 -6.59 8.37 -8.61
N THR A 8 -6.34 7.24 -9.28
CA THR A 8 -5.63 6.12 -8.65
C THR A 8 -4.22 6.55 -8.24
N ARG A 9 -3.90 6.34 -6.97
CA ARG A 9 -2.58 6.57 -6.41
C ARG A 9 -1.91 5.22 -6.17
N VAL A 10 -0.65 5.09 -6.59
CA VAL A 10 0.15 3.88 -6.42
C VAL A 10 1.35 4.24 -5.57
N TRP A 11 1.61 3.45 -4.53
CA TRP A 11 2.74 3.63 -3.62
C TRP A 11 3.63 2.41 -3.62
N LEU A 12 4.94 2.63 -3.54
CA LEU A 12 5.93 1.58 -3.38
C LEU A 12 6.40 1.60 -1.92
N ALA A 13 6.26 0.47 -1.24
CA ALA A 13 6.90 0.28 0.06
C ALA A 13 8.41 0.12 -0.18
N ALA A 14 9.18 1.16 0.15
CA ALA A 14 10.64 1.12 0.06
C ALA A 14 11.24 0.69 1.41
N GLY A 15 12.15 -0.27 1.41
CA GLY A 15 12.85 -0.75 2.61
C GLY A 15 12.32 -2.08 3.16
N VAL A 16 12.69 -2.41 4.41
CA VAL A 16 12.32 -3.67 5.05
C VAL A 16 10.84 -3.66 5.40
N THR A 17 10.08 -4.55 4.77
CA THR A 17 8.66 -4.76 5.03
C THR A 17 8.45 -6.13 5.64
N ASP A 18 7.86 -6.20 6.84
CA ASP A 18 7.53 -7.48 7.44
C ASP A 18 6.23 -8.04 6.83
N MET A 19 6.39 -8.93 5.87
CA MET A 19 5.27 -9.59 5.16
C MET A 19 4.45 -10.51 6.07
N ARG A 20 4.93 -10.87 7.26
CA ARG A 20 4.16 -11.67 8.25
C ARG A 20 2.92 -10.95 8.78
N ARG A 21 2.84 -9.63 8.60
CA ARG A 21 1.69 -8.81 9.02
C ARG A 21 0.46 -8.98 8.13
N GLY A 22 0.59 -9.65 6.97
CA GLY A 22 -0.51 -9.84 6.01
C GLY A 22 -0.99 -8.54 5.36
N PHE A 23 -1.93 -8.64 4.42
CA PHE A 23 -2.40 -7.46 3.67
C PHE A 23 -3.09 -6.42 4.54
N ASP A 24 -3.95 -6.83 5.47
CA ASP A 24 -4.66 -5.89 6.34
C ASP A 24 -3.70 -5.13 7.27
N GLY A 25 -2.71 -5.84 7.83
CA GLY A 25 -1.68 -5.22 8.66
C GLY A 25 -0.79 -4.26 7.88
N LEU A 26 -0.42 -4.62 6.64
CA LEU A 26 0.33 -3.72 5.76
C LEU A 26 -0.52 -2.50 5.34
N ALA A 27 -1.81 -2.68 5.04
CA ALA A 27 -2.73 -1.61 4.70
C ALA A 27 -2.90 -0.61 5.86
N ALA A 28 -2.97 -1.09 7.11
CA ALA A 28 -3.03 -0.22 8.28
C ALA A 28 -1.78 0.66 8.45
N ILE A 29 -0.58 0.12 8.17
CA ILE A 29 0.68 0.89 8.22
C ILE A 29 0.71 1.96 7.12
N VAL A 30 0.30 1.58 5.90
CA VAL A 30 0.19 2.50 4.77
C VAL A 30 -0.77 3.64 5.11
N GLN A 31 -1.94 3.31 5.67
CA GLN A 31 -2.92 4.29 6.13
C GLN A 31 -2.33 5.23 7.18
N SER A 32 -1.66 4.71 8.22
CA SER A 32 -1.10 5.57 9.27
C SER A 32 0.04 6.47 8.82
N THR A 33 0.74 6.10 7.73
CA THR A 33 1.91 6.85 7.23
C THR A 33 1.53 7.90 6.19
N LEU A 34 0.46 7.66 5.42
CA LEU A 34 0.01 8.51 4.31
C LEU A 34 -1.21 9.37 4.66
N THR A 35 -1.75 9.23 5.88
CA THR A 35 -2.75 10.15 6.46
C THR A 35 -2.03 11.32 7.13
#